data_AF-A0A971G572-F1
#
_entry.id   AF-A0A971G572-F1
#
_cell.length_a   1.000
_cell.length_b   1.000
_cell.length_c   1.000
_cell.angle_alpha   90.00
_cell.angle_beta   90.00
_cell.angle_gamma   90.00
#
_symmetry.space_group_name_H-M   'P 1'
#
loop_
_entity.id
_entity.type
_entity.pdbx_description
1 polymer ?
#
loop_
_entity_poly.entity_id
_entity_poly.type
_entity_poly.pdbx_seq_one_letter_code
_entity_poly.pdbx_strand_id
1 'polypeptide(L)'
;MAGPTRRIFRIRDDDVDLTSGAQAATAEPDEVPALQARLVESDAELRATVAQLDLANRELAAVASDLEAAALQLAAVEEETEVIDQEMRVRTEQVALGHDILDRLLEAIDEPVLILDGDLRLQTWSRGAVDAWGIDPDEGYAVPLAGLRGSLDTAVVVELARRAAASPKETQSTRIEVETEAGSVAVLRAWRVTARGVDSTGSRGVDAVIVIGHAVG
;
A
#
# COMPACT_ATOMS: atom_id res chain seq x y z
N MET A 1 -93.75 45.65 -55.91
CA MET A 1 -95.23 45.71 -55.84
C MET A 1 -95.78 44.28 -55.82
N ALA A 2 -96.93 44.11 -55.14
CA ALA A 2 -97.68 42.87 -54.86
C ALA A 2 -97.30 42.16 -53.53
N GLY A 3 -98.22 42.30 -52.56
CA GLY A 3 -98.15 41.82 -51.19
C GLY A 3 -98.76 40.42 -50.95
N PRO A 4 -99.20 40.11 -49.72
CA PRO A 4 -98.93 38.85 -49.02
C PRO A 4 -100.05 37.80 -49.13
N THR A 5 -99.81 36.55 -48.73
CA THR A 5 -100.89 35.65 -48.26
C THR A 5 -100.38 34.63 -47.24
N ARG A 6 -100.92 34.74 -46.02
CA ARG A 6 -100.77 33.84 -44.88
C ARG A 6 -101.73 32.66 -45.07
N ARG A 7 -101.23 31.43 -45.13
CA ARG A 7 -102.05 30.20 -45.12
C ARG A 7 -101.80 29.47 -43.80
N ILE A 8 -102.85 29.39 -42.99
CA ILE A 8 -102.88 28.66 -41.72
C ILE A 8 -103.03 27.18 -42.07
N PHE A 9 -102.04 26.36 -41.72
CA PHE A 9 -102.14 24.91 -41.75
C PHE A 9 -102.50 24.43 -40.33
N ARG A 10 -103.69 23.84 -40.17
CA ARG A 10 -104.02 23.06 -38.97
C ARG A 10 -103.24 21.76 -39.06
N ILE A 11 -102.35 21.53 -38.10
CA ILE A 11 -101.74 20.21 -37.87
C ILE A 11 -102.73 19.38 -37.08
N ARG A 12 -102.95 18.16 -37.54
CA ARG A 12 -103.81 17.11 -36.99
C ARG A 12 -102.99 16.39 -35.92
N ASP A 13 -103.59 16.14 -34.75
CA ASP A 13 -102.99 15.29 -33.71
C ASP A 13 -102.69 13.91 -34.29
N ASP A 14 -101.41 13.64 -34.53
CA ASP A 14 -100.88 12.29 -34.65
C ASP A 14 -100.38 11.89 -33.26
N ASP A 15 -100.99 10.85 -32.69
CA ASP A 15 -100.49 10.14 -31.51
C ASP A 15 -99.06 9.64 -31.82
N VAL A 16 -98.08 10.42 -31.40
CA VAL A 16 -96.68 9.98 -31.36
C VAL A 16 -96.58 8.97 -30.24
N ASP A 17 -96.48 7.70 -30.62
CA ASP A 17 -96.21 6.58 -29.74
C ASP A 17 -94.84 6.78 -29.06
N LEU A 18 -94.85 7.37 -27.86
CA LEU A 18 -93.68 7.67 -27.04
C LEU A 18 -92.96 6.42 -26.49
N THR A 19 -93.35 5.22 -26.90
CA THR A 19 -92.74 3.97 -26.43
C THR A 19 -91.49 3.57 -27.21
N SER A 20 -91.22 4.17 -28.37
CA SER A 20 -90.08 3.78 -29.23
C SER A 20 -88.77 4.52 -28.94
N GLY A 21 -88.76 5.47 -28.00
CA GLY A 21 -87.57 6.28 -27.65
C GLY A 21 -86.76 5.78 -26.45
N ALA A 22 -87.21 4.73 -25.75
CA ALA A 22 -86.59 4.26 -24.51
C ALA A 22 -85.56 3.11 -24.70
N GLN A 23 -85.14 2.84 -25.94
CA GLN A 23 -84.01 1.94 -26.22
C GLN A 23 -82.72 2.74 -26.42
N ALA A 24 -82.47 3.71 -25.55
CA ALA A 24 -81.14 4.30 -25.40
C ALA A 24 -80.31 3.33 -24.56
N ALA A 25 -79.43 2.57 -25.22
CA ALA A 25 -78.26 1.92 -24.65
C ALA A 25 -78.39 1.52 -23.16
N THR A 26 -79.27 0.58 -22.85
CA THR A 26 -79.12 -0.18 -21.62
C THR A 26 -77.94 -1.12 -21.87
N ALA A 27 -76.72 -0.65 -21.59
CA ALA A 27 -75.70 -1.58 -21.11
C ALA A 27 -76.40 -2.42 -20.03
N GLU A 28 -76.26 -3.74 -20.06
CA GLU A 28 -76.92 -4.57 -19.05
C GLU A 28 -76.56 -4.00 -17.66
N PRO A 29 -77.51 -3.95 -16.70
CA PRO A 29 -77.27 -3.33 -15.40
C PRO A 29 -76.04 -3.87 -14.66
N ASP A 30 -75.51 -5.03 -15.07
CA ASP A 30 -74.27 -5.65 -14.58
C ASP A 30 -72.97 -5.22 -15.29
N GLU A 31 -73.03 -4.61 -16.48
CA GLU A 31 -71.83 -4.25 -17.26
C GLU A 31 -71.13 -2.99 -16.74
N VAL A 32 -71.89 -1.96 -16.34
CA VAL A 32 -71.33 -0.71 -15.78
C VAL A 32 -70.54 -0.97 -14.49
N PRO A 33 -71.05 -1.71 -13.48
CA PRO A 33 -70.28 -2.02 -12.28
C PRO A 33 -69.06 -2.91 -12.58
N ALA A 34 -69.16 -3.84 -13.55
CA ALA A 34 -68.02 -4.66 -13.97
C ALA A 34 -66.90 -3.83 -14.63
N LEU A 35 -67.24 -2.85 -15.46
CA LEU A 35 -66.28 -1.92 -16.06
C LEU A 35 -65.65 -0.98 -15.03
N GLN A 36 -66.44 -0.51 -14.06
CA GLN A 36 -65.92 0.29 -12.94
C GLN A 36 -64.93 -0.52 -12.09
N ALA A 37 -65.25 -1.77 -11.78
CA ALA A 37 -64.34 -2.66 -11.05
C ALA A 37 -63.02 -2.86 -11.80
N ARG A 38 -63.07 -3.12 -13.12
CA ARG A 38 -61.86 -3.23 -13.96
C ARG A 38 -61.03 -1.95 -14.01
N LEU A 39 -61.67 -0.77 -14.01
CA LEU A 39 -60.95 0.50 -13.99
C LEU A 39 -60.24 0.71 -12.64
N VAL A 40 -60.90 0.39 -11.52
CA VAL A 40 -60.30 0.46 -10.18
C VAL A 40 -59.13 -0.50 -10.06
N GLU A 41 -59.27 -1.72 -10.57
CA GLU A 41 -58.19 -2.72 -10.60
C GLU A 41 -57.00 -2.22 -11.43
N SER A 42 -57.25 -1.71 -12.64
CA SER A 42 -56.21 -1.15 -13.50
C SER A 42 -55.52 0.08 -12.88
N ASP A 43 -56.26 0.96 -12.22
CA ASP A 43 -55.70 2.12 -11.50
C ASP A 43 -54.85 1.68 -10.30
N ALA A 44 -55.27 0.63 -9.58
CA ALA A 44 -54.48 0.03 -8.50
C ALA A 44 -53.18 -0.62 -9.02
N GLU A 45 -53.25 -1.36 -10.13
CA GLU A 45 -52.08 -1.95 -10.79
C GLU A 45 -51.09 -0.86 -11.26
N LEU A 46 -51.57 0.19 -11.93
CA LEU A 46 -50.73 1.31 -12.35
C LEU A 46 -50.06 1.97 -11.15
N ARG A 47 -50.78 2.25 -10.06
CA ARG A 47 -50.17 2.79 -8.83
C ARG A 47 -49.14 1.85 -8.23
N ALA A 48 -49.37 0.54 -8.24
CA ALA A 48 -48.41 -0.45 -7.77
C ALA A 48 -47.14 -0.44 -8.62
N THR A 49 -47.26 -0.38 -9.95
CA THR A 49 -46.10 -0.28 -10.85
C THR A 49 -45.32 1.02 -10.65
N VAL A 50 -45.98 2.15 -10.44
CA VAL A 50 -45.33 3.43 -10.13
C VAL A 50 -44.55 3.32 -8.81
N ALA A 51 -45.16 2.77 -7.76
CA ALA A 51 -44.47 2.59 -6.48
C ALA A 51 -43.25 1.67 -6.58
N GLN A 52 -43.33 0.62 -7.41
CA GLN A 52 -42.19 -0.26 -7.70
C GLN A 52 -41.08 0.47 -8.47
N LEU A 53 -41.42 1.30 -9.46
CA LEU A 53 -40.45 2.13 -10.17
C LEU A 53 -39.78 3.15 -9.24
N ASP A 54 -40.53 3.78 -8.35
CA ASP A 54 -39.98 4.71 -7.34
C ASP A 54 -39.09 4.00 -6.32
N LEU A 55 -39.39 2.75 -5.98
CA LEU A 55 -38.51 1.92 -5.15
C LEU A 55 -37.23 1.60 -5.91
N ALA A 56 -37.32 1.09 -7.13
CA ALA A 56 -36.18 0.73 -7.97
C ALA A 56 -35.29 1.95 -8.25
N ASN A 57 -35.88 3.14 -8.46
CA ASN A 57 -35.14 4.37 -8.66
C ASN A 57 -34.35 4.76 -7.40
N ARG A 58 -34.96 4.65 -6.20
CA ARG A 58 -34.25 4.90 -4.94
C ARG A 58 -33.15 3.88 -4.67
N GLU A 59 -33.36 2.62 -5.02
CA GLU A 59 -32.33 1.58 -4.92
C GLU A 59 -31.16 1.88 -5.87
N LEU A 60 -31.43 2.27 -7.12
CA LEU A 60 -30.38 2.70 -8.06
C LEU A 60 -29.61 3.93 -7.55
N ALA A 61 -30.31 4.91 -6.99
CA ALA A 61 -29.68 6.08 -6.39
C ALA A 61 -28.79 5.71 -5.19
N ALA A 62 -29.22 4.75 -4.36
CA ALA A 62 -28.42 4.24 -3.25
C ALA A 62 -27.16 3.53 -3.76
N VAL A 63 -27.28 2.64 -4.76
CA VAL A 63 -26.13 1.96 -5.38
C VAL A 63 -25.17 2.95 -6.03
N ALA A 64 -25.67 4.00 -6.68
CA ALA A 64 -24.84 5.06 -7.24
C ALA A 64 -24.03 5.78 -6.15
N SER A 65 -24.68 6.14 -5.03
CA SER A 65 -24.00 6.75 -3.88
C SER A 65 -22.95 5.82 -3.26
N ASP A 66 -23.23 4.53 -3.16
CA ASP A 66 -22.27 3.55 -2.63
C ASP A 66 -21.06 3.41 -3.57
N LEU A 67 -21.27 3.48 -4.89
CA LEU A 67 -20.20 3.45 -5.88
C LEU A 67 -19.34 4.73 -5.82
N GLU A 68 -19.95 5.89 -5.65
CA GLU A 68 -19.22 7.15 -5.44
C GLU A 68 -18.39 7.10 -4.16
N ALA A 69 -18.95 6.58 -3.06
CA ALA A 69 -18.22 6.39 -1.81
C ALA A 69 -17.03 5.43 -1.98
N ALA A 70 -17.23 4.31 -2.69
CA ALA A 70 -16.16 3.36 -2.99
C ALA A 70 -15.06 3.98 -3.88
N ALA A 71 -15.43 4.80 -4.86
CA ALA A 71 -14.48 5.50 -5.71
C ALA A 71 -13.61 6.49 -4.90
N LEU A 72 -14.21 7.22 -3.96
CA LEU A 72 -13.47 8.11 -3.06
C LEU A 72 -12.53 7.35 -2.13
N GLN A 73 -12.93 6.19 -1.63
CA GLN A 73 -12.05 5.34 -0.82
C GLN A 73 -10.86 4.82 -1.63
N LEU A 74 -11.08 4.41 -2.89
CA LEU A 74 -9.99 3.99 -3.77
C LEU A 74 -9.01 5.14 -4.04
N ALA A 75 -9.52 6.34 -4.32
CA ALA A 75 -8.69 7.53 -4.51
C ALA A 75 -7.86 7.86 -3.27
N ALA A 76 -8.43 7.72 -2.06
CA ALA A 76 -7.71 7.93 -0.81
C ALA A 76 -6.59 6.89 -0.58
N VAL A 77 -6.84 5.61 -0.93
CA VAL A 77 -5.83 4.55 -0.85
C VAL A 77 -4.70 4.79 -1.86
N GLU A 78 -5.01 5.28 -3.05
CA GLU A 78 -4.01 5.65 -4.05
C GLU A 78 -3.10 6.77 -3.53
N GLU A 79 -3.69 7.83 -2.94
CA GLU A 79 -2.93 8.92 -2.31
C GLU A 79 -2.06 8.42 -1.15
N GLU A 80 -2.59 7.57 -0.27
CA GLU A 80 -1.81 6.99 0.83
C GLU A 80 -0.65 6.14 0.32
N THR A 81 -0.87 5.37 -0.75
CA THR A 81 0.18 4.56 -1.38
C THR A 81 1.29 5.44 -1.96
N GLU A 82 0.93 6.54 -2.61
CA GLU A 82 1.91 7.50 -3.14
C GLU A 82 2.74 8.15 -2.01
N VAL A 83 2.09 8.51 -0.89
CA VAL A 83 2.79 9.04 0.29
C VAL A 83 3.77 8.01 0.86
N ILE A 84 3.38 6.74 0.97
CA ILE A 84 4.25 5.67 1.45
C ILE A 84 5.44 5.46 0.51
N ASP A 85 5.22 5.48 -0.81
CA ASP A 85 6.31 5.36 -1.79
C ASP A 85 7.32 6.51 -1.67
N GLN A 86 6.82 7.75 -1.54
CA GLN A 86 7.67 8.91 -1.31
C GLN A 86 8.49 8.78 -0.02
N GLU A 87 7.88 8.33 1.08
CA GLU A 87 8.58 8.12 2.34
C GLU A 87 9.65 7.02 2.21
N MET A 88 9.33 5.91 1.55
CA MET A 88 10.27 4.82 1.30
C MET A 88 11.46 5.28 0.45
N ARG A 89 11.21 6.09 -0.59
CA ARG A 89 12.26 6.67 -1.41
C ARG A 89 13.19 7.57 -0.58
N VAL A 90 12.63 8.47 0.22
CA VAL A 90 13.42 9.35 1.10
C VAL A 90 14.25 8.54 2.10
N ARG A 91 13.67 7.52 2.73
CA ARG A 91 14.41 6.64 3.67
C ARG A 91 15.54 5.90 2.95
N THR A 92 15.32 5.44 1.73
CA THR A 92 16.34 4.78 0.90
C THR A 92 17.48 5.74 0.58
N GLU A 93 17.18 6.98 0.17
CA GLU A 93 18.18 8.02 -0.09
C GLU A 93 18.99 8.37 1.16
N GLN A 94 18.34 8.45 2.33
CA GLN A 94 19.01 8.71 3.60
C GLN A 94 19.98 7.58 4.00
N VAL A 95 19.57 6.32 3.82
CA VAL A 95 20.45 5.17 4.08
C VAL A 95 21.62 5.16 3.10
N ALA A 96 21.37 5.40 1.82
CA ALA A 96 22.42 5.48 0.79
C ALA A 96 23.43 6.59 1.09
N LEU A 97 22.96 7.77 1.51
CA LEU A 97 23.83 8.86 1.94
C LEU A 97 24.67 8.46 3.17
N GLY A 98 24.06 7.76 4.13
CA GLY A 98 24.78 7.23 5.30
C GLY A 98 25.90 6.26 4.92
N HIS A 99 25.64 5.35 3.99
CA HIS A 99 26.66 4.45 3.45
C HIS A 99 27.76 5.20 2.69
N ASP A 100 27.43 6.13 1.78
CA ASP A 100 28.45 6.92 1.05
C ASP A 100 29.34 7.73 2.00
N ILE A 101 28.78 8.30 3.07
CA ILE A 101 29.58 8.97 4.10
C ILE A 101 30.50 7.98 4.81
N LEU A 102 29.99 6.81 5.22
CA LEU A 102 30.80 5.78 5.88
C LEU A 102 31.95 5.30 5.00
N ASP A 103 31.67 5.01 3.73
CA ASP A 103 32.66 4.56 2.76
C ASP A 103 33.76 5.61 2.58
N ARG A 104 33.39 6.89 2.40
CA ARG A 104 34.38 7.99 2.31
C ARG A 104 35.21 8.17 3.56
N LEU A 105 34.61 7.97 4.75
CA LEU A 105 35.36 8.03 6.01
C LEU A 105 36.35 6.88 6.11
N LEU A 106 35.95 5.67 5.72
CA LEU A 106 36.82 4.49 5.72
C LEU A 106 37.94 4.56 4.67
N GLU A 107 37.69 5.18 3.52
CA GLU A 107 38.71 5.50 2.51
C GLU A 107 39.76 6.50 3.03
N ALA A 108 39.36 7.40 3.92
CA ALA A 108 40.25 8.41 4.52
C ALA A 108 41.08 7.88 5.71
N ILE A 109 40.73 6.71 6.26
CA ILE A 109 41.43 6.10 7.40
C ILE A 109 42.56 5.19 6.90
N ASP A 110 43.79 5.56 7.23
CA ASP A 110 45.01 4.79 6.92
C ASP A 110 45.26 3.63 7.89
N GLU A 111 44.61 3.64 9.05
CA GLU A 111 44.68 2.53 10.02
C GLU A 111 43.82 1.36 9.52
N PRO A 112 44.26 0.10 9.60
CA PRO A 112 43.48 -1.04 9.16
C PRO A 112 42.29 -1.30 10.09
N VAL A 113 41.08 -1.10 9.56
CA VAL A 113 39.78 -1.28 10.25
C VAL A 113 38.93 -2.30 9.50
N LEU A 114 38.38 -3.28 10.21
CA LEU A 114 37.31 -4.17 9.72
C LEU A 114 36.04 -3.94 10.53
N ILE A 115 34.90 -3.89 9.84
CA ILE A 115 33.59 -3.87 10.48
C ILE A 115 32.89 -5.18 10.13
N LEU A 116 32.51 -5.92 11.17
CA LEU A 116 31.84 -7.22 11.07
C LEU A 116 30.42 -7.13 11.61
N ASP A 117 29.50 -7.94 11.07
CA ASP A 117 28.17 -8.15 11.65
C ASP A 117 28.17 -9.17 12.82
N GLY A 118 26.99 -9.41 13.38
CA GLY A 118 26.80 -10.32 14.52
C GLY A 118 27.14 -11.79 14.20
N ASP A 119 27.15 -12.15 12.92
CA ASP A 119 27.55 -13.47 12.43
C ASP A 119 29.05 -13.53 12.03
N LEU A 120 29.80 -12.47 12.31
CA LEU A 120 31.21 -12.31 11.97
C LEU A 120 31.48 -12.32 10.46
N ARG A 121 30.55 -11.79 9.67
CA ARG A 121 30.75 -11.52 8.25
C ARG A 121 31.26 -10.10 8.06
N LEU A 122 32.20 -9.94 7.14
CA LEU A 122 32.77 -8.64 6.80
C LEU A 122 31.72 -7.78 6.12
N GLN A 123 31.42 -6.63 6.71
CA GLN A 123 30.44 -5.66 6.22
C GLN A 123 31.10 -4.48 5.51
N THR A 124 32.28 -4.04 5.96
CA THR A 124 33.09 -3.03 5.27
C THR A 124 34.49 -2.98 5.89
N TRP A 125 35.43 -2.30 5.24
CA TRP A 125 36.83 -2.18 5.65
C TRP A 125 37.40 -0.81 5.27
N SER A 126 38.45 -0.37 5.96
CA SER A 126 39.19 0.84 5.60
C SER A 126 40.21 0.60 4.49
N ARG A 127 40.68 1.67 3.84
CA ARG A 127 41.82 1.58 2.89
C ARG A 127 43.06 0.98 3.55
N GLY A 128 43.33 1.38 4.79
CA GLY A 128 44.42 0.80 5.58
C GLY A 128 44.36 -0.72 5.73
N ALA A 129 43.15 -1.31 5.76
CA ALA A 129 42.98 -2.75 5.88
C ALA A 129 43.36 -3.50 4.59
N VAL A 130 43.08 -2.89 3.44
CA VAL A 130 43.55 -3.40 2.13
C VAL A 130 45.07 -3.40 2.11
N ASP A 131 45.70 -2.29 2.50
CA ASP A 131 47.15 -2.13 2.46
C ASP A 131 47.87 -3.04 3.47
N ALA A 132 47.31 -3.22 4.68
CA ALA A 132 47.94 -3.98 5.75
C ALA A 132 47.70 -5.50 5.63
N TRP A 133 46.51 -5.92 5.19
CA TRP A 133 46.10 -7.33 5.21
C TRP A 133 45.87 -7.93 3.82
N GLY A 134 45.98 -7.13 2.75
CA GLY A 134 45.87 -7.59 1.38
C GLY A 134 44.47 -8.07 1.01
N ILE A 135 43.45 -7.48 1.62
CA ILE A 135 42.04 -7.79 1.34
C ILE A 135 41.73 -7.36 -0.09
N ASP A 136 41.17 -8.27 -0.89
CA ASP A 136 40.75 -7.95 -2.24
C ASP A 136 39.55 -6.98 -2.19
N PRO A 137 39.65 -5.77 -2.76
CA PRO A 137 38.53 -4.83 -2.77
C PRO A 137 37.32 -5.37 -3.57
N ASP A 138 37.51 -6.38 -4.43
CA ASP A 138 36.45 -7.04 -5.18
C ASP A 138 35.84 -8.26 -4.44
N GLU A 139 36.39 -8.67 -3.28
CA GLU A 139 35.74 -9.62 -2.37
C GLU A 139 34.54 -8.92 -1.73
N GLY A 140 33.37 -9.03 -2.38
CA GLY A 140 32.17 -8.26 -2.04
C GLY A 140 31.70 -8.33 -0.57
N TYR A 141 30.72 -7.49 -0.25
CA TYR A 141 30.12 -7.37 1.08
C TYR A 141 29.52 -8.71 1.60
N ALA A 142 29.54 -8.90 2.93
CA ALA A 142 28.98 -10.04 3.67
C ALA A 142 29.72 -11.39 3.50
N VAL A 143 31.01 -11.36 3.16
CA VAL A 143 31.89 -12.54 3.16
C VAL A 143 32.20 -12.98 4.59
N PRO A 144 32.08 -14.27 4.94
CA PRO A 144 32.50 -14.75 6.25
C PRO A 144 33.98 -14.46 6.50
N LEU A 145 34.32 -13.94 7.69
CA LEU A 145 35.70 -13.55 8.01
C LEU A 145 36.72 -14.68 7.80
N ALA A 146 36.30 -15.93 8.02
CA ALA A 146 37.14 -17.12 7.82
C ALA A 146 37.47 -17.43 6.35
N GLY A 147 36.73 -16.84 5.40
CA GLY A 147 36.89 -17.04 3.96
C GLY A 147 37.71 -15.98 3.25
N LEU A 148 38.07 -14.88 3.94
CA LEU A 148 38.89 -13.80 3.36
C LEU A 148 40.26 -14.32 2.93
N ARG A 149 40.67 -13.91 1.74
CA ARG A 149 42.02 -14.15 1.24
C ARG A 149 42.89 -12.95 1.61
N GLY A 150 43.98 -13.20 2.32
CA GLY A 150 44.89 -12.14 2.76
C GLY A 150 46.06 -12.67 3.60
N SER A 151 46.92 -11.76 4.05
CA SER A 151 48.08 -12.04 4.92
C SER A 151 47.70 -12.15 6.40
N LEU A 152 46.42 -11.94 6.72
CA LEU A 152 45.87 -11.94 8.07
C LEU A 152 45.48 -13.36 8.50
N ASP A 153 45.92 -13.78 9.70
CA ASP A 153 45.41 -15.01 10.32
C ASP A 153 43.94 -14.81 10.75
N THR A 154 43.04 -15.22 9.87
CA THR A 154 41.59 -15.08 10.07
C THR A 154 41.10 -15.80 11.32
N ALA A 155 41.78 -16.86 11.78
CA ALA A 155 41.40 -17.56 13.00
C ALA A 155 41.61 -16.71 14.25
N VAL A 156 42.72 -15.96 14.31
CA VAL A 156 43.01 -15.04 15.42
C VAL A 156 42.00 -13.89 15.46
N VAL A 157 41.63 -13.36 14.30
CA VAL A 157 40.65 -12.26 14.19
C VAL A 157 39.25 -12.73 14.55
N VAL A 158 38.84 -13.93 14.11
CA VAL A 158 37.55 -14.52 14.49
C VAL A 158 37.48 -14.73 15.99
N GLU A 159 38.53 -15.27 16.62
CA GLU A 159 38.55 -15.46 18.07
C GLU A 159 38.53 -14.11 18.81
N LEU A 160 39.28 -13.13 18.32
CA LEU A 160 39.26 -11.77 18.85
C LEU A 160 37.87 -11.14 18.77
N ALA A 161 37.20 -11.28 17.62
CA ALA A 161 35.88 -10.74 17.39
C ALA A 161 34.82 -11.45 18.25
N ARG A 162 34.90 -12.77 18.40
CA ARG A 162 34.05 -13.55 19.33
C ARG A 162 34.21 -13.09 20.77
N ARG A 163 35.45 -12.87 21.21
CA ARG A 163 35.74 -12.39 22.57
C ARG A 163 35.19 -10.98 22.82
N ALA A 164 35.27 -10.10 21.82
CA ALA A 164 34.65 -8.78 21.89
C ALA A 164 33.11 -8.86 21.92
N ALA A 165 32.51 -9.69 21.06
CA ALA A 165 31.07 -9.92 21.01
C ALA A 165 30.50 -10.50 22.31
N ALA A 166 31.22 -11.44 22.94
CA ALA A 166 30.83 -12.05 24.20
C ALA A 166 30.99 -11.11 25.42
N SER A 167 31.70 -10.00 25.28
CA SER A 167 31.88 -9.04 26.37
C SER A 167 30.60 -8.21 26.58
N PRO A 168 30.11 -8.07 27.83
CA PRO A 168 28.92 -7.26 28.15
C PRO A 168 29.21 -5.76 28.20
N LYS A 169 30.47 -5.34 27.98
CA LYS A 169 30.87 -3.92 27.97
C LYS A 169 31.10 -3.44 26.55
N GLU A 170 30.47 -2.31 26.23
CA GLU A 170 30.52 -1.56 24.95
C GLU A 170 31.94 -1.17 24.51
N THR A 171 32.93 -1.23 25.40
CA THR A 171 34.31 -0.85 25.08
C THR A 171 35.29 -1.73 25.86
N GLN A 172 35.65 -2.88 25.33
CA GLN A 172 36.82 -3.61 25.81
C GLN A 172 37.73 -3.99 24.64
N SER A 173 38.86 -3.29 24.53
CA SER A 173 39.93 -3.64 23.61
C SER A 173 40.65 -4.89 24.09
N THR A 174 40.60 -5.95 23.30
CA THR A 174 41.50 -7.10 23.49
C THR A 174 42.69 -6.90 22.56
N ARG A 175 43.90 -6.81 23.13
CA ARG A 175 45.15 -6.71 22.38
C ARG A 175 45.67 -8.11 22.06
N ILE A 176 45.86 -8.41 20.78
CA ILE A 176 46.60 -9.59 20.35
C ILE A 176 47.75 -9.13 19.47
N GLU A 177 48.93 -9.65 19.76
CA GLU A 177 50.14 -9.46 18.96
C GLU A 177 50.17 -10.56 17.90
N VAL A 178 50.09 -10.16 16.64
CA VAL A 178 50.18 -11.06 15.49
C VAL A 178 51.48 -10.76 14.78
N GLU A 179 52.32 -11.78 14.61
CA GLU A 179 53.47 -11.69 13.71
C GLU A 179 52.94 -11.69 12.27
N THR A 180 53.11 -10.58 11.57
CA THR A 180 52.88 -10.55 10.12
C THR A 180 53.98 -11.32 9.41
N GLU A 181 53.75 -11.77 8.16
CA GLU A 181 54.79 -12.42 7.34
C GLU A 181 56.06 -11.56 7.16
N ALA A 182 55.96 -10.24 7.39
CA ALA A 182 57.07 -9.30 7.40
C ALA A 182 57.88 -9.27 8.72
N GLY A 183 57.57 -10.14 9.69
CA GLY A 183 58.24 -10.19 10.99
C GLY A 183 57.92 -9.02 11.94
N SER A 184 56.84 -8.29 11.65
CA SER A 184 56.40 -7.15 12.48
C SER A 184 55.28 -7.58 13.43
N VAL A 185 55.28 -7.03 14.66
CA VAL A 185 54.23 -7.29 15.65
C VAL A 185 53.08 -6.31 15.43
N ALA A 186 51.95 -6.81 14.91
CA ALA A 186 50.73 -6.04 14.78
C ALA A 186 49.86 -6.23 16.03
N VAL A 187 49.34 -5.13 16.58
CA VAL A 187 48.41 -5.13 17.71
C VAL A 187 47.00 -4.99 17.19
N LEU A 188 46.23 -6.06 17.24
CA LEU A 188 44.81 -6.03 16.92
C LEU A 188 44.02 -5.64 18.16
N ARG A 189 43.03 -4.77 18.00
CA ARG A 189 42.05 -4.38 19.00
C ARG A 189 40.66 -4.56 18.43
N ALA A 190 39.77 -5.22 19.16
CA ALA A 190 38.36 -5.31 18.79
C ALA A 190 37.47 -4.53 19.77
N TRP A 191 36.41 -3.93 19.24
CA TRP A 191 35.34 -3.27 19.98
C TRP A 191 34.00 -3.85 19.53
N ARG A 192 33.08 -4.03 20.48
CA ARG A 192 31.68 -4.33 20.19
C ARG A 192 30.90 -3.03 20.19
N VAL A 193 30.27 -2.70 19.07
CA VAL A 193 29.36 -1.57 18.95
C VAL A 193 27.95 -2.12 18.80
N THR A 194 27.11 -1.87 19.79
CA THR A 194 25.69 -2.24 19.71
C THR A 194 24.92 -1.07 19.11
N ALA A 195 24.56 -1.16 17.83
CA ALA A 195 23.64 -0.20 17.25
C ALA A 195 22.20 -0.67 17.52
N ARG A 196 21.36 0.20 18.11
CA ARG A 196 19.92 -0.03 18.13
C ARG A 196 19.39 0.11 16.70
N GLY A 197 19.31 -1.01 15.99
CA GLY A 197 18.78 -1.12 14.64
C GLY A 197 18.23 -2.52 14.41
N VAL A 198 17.33 -2.67 13.45
CA VAL A 198 16.84 -3.97 12.99
C VAL A 198 17.75 -4.40 11.85
N ASP A 199 18.39 -5.55 11.97
CA ASP A 199 19.16 -6.16 10.89
C ASP A 199 18.22 -6.70 9.79
N SER A 200 18.78 -7.21 8.68
CA SER A 200 18.00 -7.86 7.61
C SER A 200 17.19 -9.08 8.08
N THR A 201 17.38 -9.52 9.33
CA THR A 201 16.81 -10.72 9.94
C THR A 201 15.72 -10.41 10.97
N GLY A 202 15.41 -9.14 11.24
CA GLY A 202 14.36 -8.76 12.19
C GLY A 202 14.78 -8.82 13.66
N SER A 203 16.06 -9.08 13.95
CA SER A 203 16.59 -9.12 15.31
C SER A 203 16.87 -7.71 15.81
N ARG A 204 16.44 -7.42 17.05
CA ARG A 204 16.71 -6.14 17.71
C ARG A 204 18.19 -6.06 18.07
N GLY A 205 18.91 -5.23 17.33
CA GLY A 205 20.31 -4.86 17.59
C GLY A 205 21.22 -5.37 16.49
N VAL A 206 21.86 -4.46 15.76
CA VAL A 206 23.05 -4.81 14.97
C VAL A 206 24.20 -4.83 15.97
N ASP A 207 24.59 -6.03 16.38
CA ASP A 207 25.86 -6.24 17.06
C ASP A 207 26.95 -6.15 15.99
N ALA A 208 27.62 -5.01 15.90
CA ALA A 208 28.78 -4.85 15.03
C ALA A 208 30.07 -5.05 15.84
N VAL A 209 31.05 -5.72 15.26
CA VAL A 209 32.38 -5.84 15.84
C VAL A 209 33.36 -5.10 14.96
N ILE A 210 34.02 -4.08 15.52
CA ILE A 210 35.05 -3.30 14.84
C ILE A 210 36.41 -3.84 15.27
N VAL A 211 37.24 -4.24 14.32
CA VAL A 211 38.62 -4.65 14.56
C VAL A 211 39.55 -3.60 13.98
N ILE A 212 40.44 -3.01 14.78
CA ILE A 212 41.48 -2.07 14.35
C ILE A 212 42.84 -2.68 14.64
N GLY A 213 43.71 -2.74 13.64
CA GLY A 213 45.11 -3.13 13.80
C GLY A 213 46.03 -1.92 13.87
N HIS A 214 46.93 -1.88 14.84
CA HIS A 214 48.03 -0.91 14.86
C HIS A 214 49.36 -1.65 14.71
N ALA A 215 50.20 -1.27 13.74
CA ALA A 215 51.56 -1.80 13.64
C ALA A 215 52.41 -1.22 14.78
N VAL A 216 53.00 -2.06 15.64
CA VAL A 216 53.94 -1.57 16.65
C VAL A 216 55.34 -1.69 16.06
N GLY A 217 55.92 -0.54 15.72
CA GLY A 217 57.34 -0.41 15.38
C GLY A 217 58.25 -0.45 16.59
#